data_AF-A0A9E3Z1A4-F1
#
_entry.id   AF-A0A9E3Z1A4-F1
#
_cell.length_a   1.000
_cell.length_b   1.000
_cell.length_c   1.000
_cell.angle_alpha   90.00
_cell.angle_beta   90.00
_cell.angle_gamma   90.00
#
_symmetry.space_group_name_H-M   'P 1'
#
loop_
_entity.id
_entity.type
_entity.pdbx_description
1 polymer ?
#
loop_
_entity_poly.entity_id
_entity_poly.type
_entity_poly.pdbx_seq_one_letter_code
_entity_poly.pdbx_strand_id
1 'polypeptide(L)'
;MLTITPTAVLDTVPAEGPEVFAVIGGQKVFLPAEARYVMQDMRGLWYYSSRKPRPKEGDWTPNKTSIACRTERGYVRALKTETVQQWLDTCQRTVRMVRSGKSGERRPSED
;
A
#
# COMPACT_ATOMS: atom_id res chain seq x y z
N MET A 1 -13.73 -4.98 -21.42
CA MET A 1 -12.60 -5.46 -20.59
C MET A 1 -12.29 -4.36 -19.59
N LEU A 2 -12.62 -4.53 -18.31
CA LEU A 2 -12.31 -3.53 -17.28
C LEU A 2 -10.83 -3.67 -16.93
N THR A 3 -10.00 -2.79 -17.47
CA THR A 3 -8.57 -2.76 -17.19
C THR A 3 -8.40 -2.18 -15.78
N ILE A 4 -8.03 -3.03 -14.82
CA ILE A 4 -7.60 -2.55 -13.51
C ILE A 4 -6.29 -1.79 -13.72
N THR A 5 -6.29 -0.50 -13.41
CA THR A 5 -5.06 0.30 -13.36
C THR A 5 -4.23 -0.13 -12.15
N PRO A 6 -2.91 -0.35 -12.28
CA PRO A 6 -2.05 -0.58 -11.13
C PRO A 6 -2.16 0.59 -10.15
N THR A 7 -2.38 0.28 -8.88
CA THR A 7 -2.42 1.27 -7.79
C THR A 7 -1.15 1.25 -6.95
N ALA A 8 -0.27 0.29 -7.19
CA ALA A 8 1.01 0.17 -6.51
C ALA A 8 2.08 -0.38 -7.47
N VAL A 9 3.34 -0.10 -7.14
CA VAL A 9 4.50 -0.55 -7.90
C VAL A 9 5.46 -1.30 -6.99
N LEU A 10 5.99 -2.41 -7.48
CA LEU A 10 6.85 -3.31 -6.71
C LEU A 10 8.34 -3.03 -6.90
N ASP A 11 8.73 -2.63 -8.12
CA ASP A 11 10.14 -2.64 -8.55
C ASP A 11 10.67 -1.26 -8.96
N THR A 12 9.87 -0.21 -8.78
CA THR A 12 10.25 1.14 -9.19
C THR A 12 9.93 2.12 -8.09
N VAL A 13 10.98 2.77 -7.59
CA VAL A 13 10.86 3.90 -6.67
C VAL A 13 10.22 5.06 -7.43
N PRO A 14 9.18 5.73 -6.89
CA PRO A 14 8.63 6.93 -7.50
C PRO A 14 9.73 7.95 -7.82
N ALA A 15 9.72 8.47 -9.05
CA ALA A 15 10.73 9.43 -9.51
C ALA A 15 10.54 10.81 -8.84
N GLU A 16 9.29 11.15 -8.53
CA GLU A 16 8.86 12.44 -7.99
C GLU A 16 8.01 12.25 -6.73
N GLY A 17 8.07 13.22 -5.82
CA GLY A 17 7.31 13.22 -4.58
C GLY A 17 7.88 12.33 -3.46
N PRO A 18 7.13 12.17 -2.35
CA PRO A 18 7.56 11.34 -1.23
C PRO A 18 7.54 9.85 -1.61
N GLU A 19 8.55 9.11 -1.17
CA GLU A 19 8.56 7.64 -1.27
C GLU A 19 7.65 7.08 -0.19
N VAL A 20 6.44 6.67 -0.56
CA VAL A 20 5.46 6.03 0.33
C VAL A 20 5.42 4.54 0.03
N PHE A 21 5.63 3.70 1.04
CA PHE A 21 5.61 2.25 0.84
C PHE A 21 5.19 1.47 2.08
N ALA A 22 4.83 0.20 1.87
CA ALA A 22 4.71 -0.80 2.91
C ALA A 22 5.61 -2.00 2.60
N VAL A 23 6.05 -2.74 3.61
CA VAL A 23 6.75 -4.02 3.41
C VAL A 23 5.71 -5.13 3.52
N ILE A 24 5.44 -5.82 2.41
CA ILE A 24 4.44 -6.89 2.31
C ILE A 24 5.13 -8.11 1.71
N GLY A 25 5.08 -9.26 2.39
CA GLY A 25 5.76 -10.48 1.94
C GLY A 25 7.28 -10.32 1.79
N GLY A 26 7.90 -9.43 2.56
CA GLY A 26 9.34 -9.12 2.48
C GLY A 26 9.73 -8.14 1.36
N GLN A 27 8.77 -7.69 0.54
CA GLN A 27 9.02 -6.77 -0.57
C GLN A 27 8.45 -5.37 -0.28
N LYS A 28 9.16 -4.33 -0.74
CA LYS A 28 8.63 -2.96 -0.73
C LYS A 28 7.54 -2.82 -1.79
N VAL A 29 6.37 -2.40 -1.34
CA VAL A 29 5.24 -2.06 -2.20
C VAL A 29 5.10 -0.55 -2.15
N PHE A 30 5.48 0.13 -3.23
CA PHE A 30 5.35 1.57 -3.36
C PHE A 30 3.89 1.95 -3.65
N LEU A 31 3.39 2.90 -2.89
CA LEU A 31 1.99 3.31 -2.85
C LEU A 31 1.88 4.79 -3.23
N PRO A 32 0.67 5.24 -3.59
CA PRO A 32 0.39 6.65 -3.83
C PRO A 32 0.66 7.50 -2.59
N ALA A 33 0.94 8.79 -2.79
CA ALA A 33 1.32 9.71 -1.72
C ALA A 33 0.25 9.86 -0.63
N GLU A 34 -1.02 9.62 -0.95
CA GLU A 34 -2.15 9.68 -0.03
C GLU A 34 -2.36 8.41 0.80
N ALA A 35 -1.68 7.30 0.47
CA ALA A 35 -1.75 6.07 1.24
C ALA A 35 -1.10 6.31 2.61
N ARG A 36 -1.90 6.30 3.69
CA ARG A 36 -1.41 6.46 5.06
C ARG A 36 -1.42 5.17 5.85
N TYR A 37 -2.36 4.28 5.50
CA TYR A 37 -2.53 2.98 6.14
C TYR A 37 -2.64 1.90 5.08
N VAL A 38 -2.16 0.70 5.40
CA VAL A 38 -2.44 -0.51 4.64
C VAL A 38 -2.98 -1.59 5.56
N MET A 39 -3.81 -2.46 5.00
CA MET A 39 -4.38 -3.60 5.70
C MET A 39 -4.70 -4.72 4.72
N GLN A 40 -4.77 -5.92 5.26
CA GLN A 40 -5.16 -7.13 4.57
C GLN A 40 -6.56 -7.55 5.03
N ASP A 41 -7.43 -7.97 4.12
CA ASP A 41 -8.72 -8.58 4.48
C ASP A 41 -8.58 -10.09 4.79
N MET A 42 -9.68 -10.71 5.24
CA MET A 42 -9.74 -12.15 5.53
C MET A 42 -9.55 -13.06 4.30
N ARG A 43 -9.58 -12.51 3.08
CA ARG A 43 -9.30 -13.25 1.84
C ARG A 43 -7.82 -13.16 1.45
N GLY A 44 -7.03 -12.44 2.24
CA GLY A 44 -5.63 -12.19 2.01
C GLY A 44 -5.33 -11.03 1.08
N LEU A 45 -6.34 -10.27 0.65
CA LEU A 45 -6.18 -9.14 -0.28
C LEU A 45 -5.74 -7.88 0.45
N TRP A 46 -4.82 -7.14 -0.15
CA TRP A 46 -4.28 -5.92 0.42
C TRP A 46 -4.98 -4.66 -0.11
N TYR A 47 -5.11 -3.68 0.79
CA TYR A 47 -5.71 -2.38 0.52
C TYR A 47 -4.90 -1.28 1.18
N TYR A 48 -5.05 -0.05 0.67
CA TYR A 48 -4.58 1.15 1.33
C TYR A 48 -5.72 2.14 1.58
N SER A 49 -5.55 3.01 2.57
CA SER A 49 -6.47 4.12 2.86
C SER A 49 -5.72 5.37 3.33
N SER A 50 -6.33 6.52 3.11
CA SER A 50 -5.82 7.82 3.58
C SER A 50 -6.18 8.12 5.04
N ARG A 51 -7.12 7.38 5.62
CA ARG A 51 -7.55 7.51 7.02
C ARG A 51 -7.56 6.15 7.68
N LYS A 52 -7.27 6.11 8.99
CA LYS A 52 -7.34 4.87 9.77
C LYS A 52 -8.77 4.31 9.66
N PRO A 53 -8.96 3.08 9.16
CA PRO A 53 -10.28 2.48 9.13
C PRO A 53 -10.88 2.41 10.52
N ARG A 54 -12.18 2.68 10.61
CA ARG A 54 -12.91 2.54 11.87
C ARG A 54 -13.58 1.17 11.85
N PRO A 55 -13.25 0.27 12.78
CA PRO A 55 -14.01 -0.96 12.91
C PRO A 55 -15.44 -0.63 13.35
N LYS A 56 -16.38 -0.98 12.50
CA LYS A 56 -17.78 -1.17 12.88
C LYS A 56 -18.15 -2.59 12.46
N GLU A 57 -18.95 -3.25 13.28
CA GLU A 57 -19.43 -4.60 13.00
C GLU A 57 -20.18 -4.61 11.65
N GLY A 58 -19.75 -5.49 10.74
CA GLY A 58 -20.27 -5.55 9.37
C GLY A 58 -19.81 -4.43 8.42
N ASP A 59 -19.06 -3.42 8.89
CA ASP A 59 -18.60 -2.30 8.08
C ASP A 59 -17.27 -2.65 7.40
N TRP A 60 -17.40 -3.16 6.17
CA TRP A 60 -16.31 -3.11 5.22
C TRP A 60 -16.05 -1.63 4.90
N THR A 61 -15.03 -1.02 5.54
CA THR A 61 -14.73 0.41 5.35
C THR A 61 -14.72 0.76 3.85
N PRO A 62 -15.63 1.63 3.37
CA PRO A 62 -15.85 1.84 1.93
C PRO A 62 -14.71 2.63 1.26
N ASN A 63 -13.90 3.33 2.04
CA ASN A 63 -12.86 4.24 1.56
C ASN A 63 -11.46 3.60 1.59
N LYS A 64 -11.33 2.38 1.08
CA LYS A 64 -10.03 1.72 0.87
C LYS A 64 -9.89 1.30 -0.59
N THR A 65 -8.70 1.49 -1.13
CA THR A 65 -8.38 1.14 -2.51
C THR A 65 -7.58 -0.16 -2.51
N SER A 66 -7.95 -1.10 -3.38
CA SER A 66 -7.18 -2.34 -3.52
C SER A 66 -5.78 -2.02 -4.01
N ILE A 67 -4.78 -2.62 -3.38
CA ILE A 67 -3.39 -2.59 -3.85
C ILE A 67 -3.33 -3.57 -5.02
N ALA A 68 -3.19 -3.04 -6.24
CA ALA A 68 -3.11 -3.81 -7.47
C ALA A 68 -1.76 -3.55 -8.14
N CYS A 69 -1.02 -4.62 -8.37
CA CYS A 69 0.34 -4.57 -8.93
C CYS A 69 0.36 -5.29 -10.28
N ARG A 70 1.31 -4.91 -11.14
CA ARG A 70 1.63 -5.68 -12.33
C ARG A 70 2.44 -6.92 -11.92
N THR A 71 1.99 -8.10 -12.35
CA THR A 71 2.72 -9.35 -12.16
C THR A 71 3.84 -9.47 -13.19
N GLU A 72 4.78 -10.39 -12.96
CA GLU A 72 5.85 -10.72 -13.90
C GLU A 72 5.33 -11.10 -15.30
N ARG A 73 4.14 -11.70 -15.37
CA ARG A 73 3.47 -12.07 -16.62
C ARG A 73 2.76 -10.89 -17.30
N GLY A 74 2.91 -9.67 -16.79
CA GLY A 74 2.34 -8.43 -17.35
C GLY A 74 0.89 -8.15 -16.97
N TYR A 75 0.22 -9.02 -16.20
CA TYR A 75 -1.17 -8.83 -15.79
C TYR A 75 -1.27 -7.95 -14.54
N VAL A 76 -2.31 -7.13 -14.45
CA VAL A 76 -2.61 -6.39 -13.21
C VAL A 76 -3.52 -7.23 -12.32
N ARG A 77 -3.08 -7.48 -11.08
CA ARG A 77 -3.83 -8.27 -10.10
C ARG A 77 -3.78 -7.59 -8.73
N ALA A 78 -4.84 -7.80 -7.94
CA ALA A 78 -4.83 -7.43 -6.53
C ALA A 78 -3.71 -8.21 -5.82
N LEU A 79 -2.93 -7.51 -5.00
CA LEU A 79 -1.88 -8.08 -4.18
C LEU A 79 -2.54 -8.97 -3.13
N LYS A 80 -2.11 -10.23 -3.09
CA LYS A 80 -2.62 -11.24 -2.18
C LYS A 80 -1.46 -11.95 -1.51
N THR A 81 -1.54 -12.09 -0.19
CA THR A 81 -0.69 -12.99 0.60
C THR A 81 -1.58 -13.90 1.43
N GLU A 82 -1.00 -14.93 2.06
CA GLU A 82 -1.74 -15.70 3.07
C GLU A 82 -2.13 -14.80 4.24
N THR A 83 -3.20 -15.16 4.94
CA THR A 83 -3.69 -14.41 6.11
C THR A 83 -3.87 -15.37 7.28
N VAL A 84 -3.43 -14.94 8.46
CA VAL A 84 -3.48 -15.72 9.70
C VAL A 84 -4.10 -14.91 10.85
N GLN A 85 -4.49 -13.65 10.59
CA GLN A 85 -4.92 -12.67 11.61
C GLN A 85 -6.15 -11.91 11.16
N GLN A 86 -6.84 -11.28 12.12
CA GLN A 86 -7.96 -10.40 11.80
C GLN A 86 -7.45 -9.15 11.08
N TRP A 87 -8.26 -8.60 10.18
CA TRP A 87 -7.84 -7.49 9.32
C TRP A 87 -7.40 -6.23 10.09
N LEU A 88 -7.98 -5.97 11.27
CA LEU A 88 -7.57 -4.85 12.13
C LEU A 88 -6.14 -5.01 12.64
N ASP A 89 -5.73 -6.23 12.94
CA ASP A 89 -4.39 -6.54 13.43
C ASP A 89 -3.36 -6.36 12.32
N THR A 90 -3.78 -6.44 11.05
CA THR A 90 -2.94 -6.17 9.88
C THR A 90 -2.84 -4.67 9.54
N CYS A 91 -3.62 -3.81 10.19
CA CYS A 91 -3.65 -2.38 9.89
C CYS A 91 -2.36 -1.69 10.37
N GLN A 92 -1.51 -1.31 9.41
CA GLN A 92 -0.22 -0.66 9.66
C GLN A 92 -0.13 0.70 8.96
N ARG A 93 0.68 1.62 9.50
CA ARG A 93 1.02 2.87 8.80
C ARG A 93 2.01 2.59 7.68
N THR A 94 1.88 3.30 6.58
CA THR A 94 2.89 3.30 5.51
C THR A 94 4.17 4.00 5.99
N VAL A 95 5.32 3.52 5.52
CA VAL A 95 6.58 4.24 5.64
C VAL A 95 6.59 5.39 4.63
N ARG A 96 7.01 6.58 5.05
CA ARG A 96 7.14 7.77 4.20
C ARG A 96 8.57 8.27 4.30
N MET A 97 9.24 8.39 3.15
CA MET A 97 10.58 8.95 3.07
C MET A 97 10.56 10.16 2.13
N VAL A 98 11.33 11.19 2.50
CA VAL A 98 11.57 12.37 1.67
C VAL A 98 13.05 12.43 1.28
N ARG A 99 13.32 12.92 0.08
CA ARG A 99 14.69 13.24 -0.35
C ARG A 99 15.04 14.63 0.20
N SER A 100 16.07 14.70 1.02
CA SER A 100 16.58 15.94 1.59
C SER A 100 17.71 16.51 0.73
N GLY A 101 17.50 17.69 0.16
CA GLY A 101 18.54 18.51 -0.46
C GLY A 101 19.14 17.98 -1.77
N LYS A 102 20.18 18.70 -2.26
CA LYS A 102 20.90 18.42 -3.51
C LYS A 102 21.72 17.12 -3.48
N SER A 103 21.96 16.55 -2.31
CA SER A 103 22.80 15.35 -2.11
C SER A 103 22.02 14.02 -2.21
N GLY A 104 20.69 14.05 -2.29
CA GLY A 104 19.86 12.84 -2.46
C GLY A 104 19.72 11.97 -1.21
N GLU A 105 20.06 12.47 -0.01
CA GLU A 105 19.86 11.74 1.23
C GLU A 105 18.38 11.46 1.49
N ARG A 106 18.03 10.23 1.90
CA ARG A 106 16.66 9.84 2.27
C ARG A 106 16.47 9.94 3.77
N ARG A 107 15.43 10.64 4.20
CA ARG A 107 15.08 10.77 5.62
C ARG A 107 13.60 10.40 5.83
N PRO A 108 13.24 9.80 6.99
CA PRO A 108 11.84 9.61 7.35
C PRO A 108 11.08 10.94 7.32
N SER A 109 9.87 10.92 6.77
CA SER A 109 8.96 12.07 6.83
C SER A 109 8.34 12.15 8.22
N GLU A 110 8.41 13.32 8.86
CA GLU A 110 7.75 13.62 10.14
C GLU A 110 6.25 13.92 9.92
N ASP A 111 5.45 12.91 9.54
CA ASP A 111 4.00 13.01 9.32
C ASP A 111 3.19 12.16 10.33
#